data_AF-A0A952DTL7-F1
#
_entry.id   AF-A0A952DTL7-F1
#
_cell.length_a   1.000
_cell.length_b   1.000
_cell.length_c   1.000
_cell.angle_alpha   90.00
_cell.angle_beta   90.00
_cell.angle_gamma   90.00
#
_symmetry.space_group_name_H-M   'P 1'
#
loop_
_entity.id
_entity.type
_entity.pdbx_description
1 polymer ?
#
loop_
_entity_poly.entity_id
_entity_poly.type
_entity_poly.pdbx_seq_one_letter_code
_entity_poly.pdbx_strand_id
1 'polypeptide(L)' 'NVQICLDNRIDKIEQLTSAATELFNIKVEENLQLLTIRHYTKDIIEKLLNEKNIILQQQTQQTIQALYTV' A
#
# COMPACT_ATOMS: atom_id res chain seq x y z
N ASN A 1 9.96 -1.25 13.58
CA ASN A 1 9.91 -0.60 12.25
C ASN A 1 8.45 -0.30 11.97
N VAL A 2 8.08 0.97 11.78
CA VAL A 2 6.67 1.38 11.60
C VAL A 2 6.51 1.81 10.14
N GLN A 3 5.55 1.20 9.45
CA GLN A 3 5.19 1.57 8.08
C GLN A 3 3.77 2.14 8.10
N ILE A 4 3.59 3.25 7.40
CA ILE A 4 2.31 3.96 7.32
C ILE A 4 2.04 4.21 5.85
N CYS A 5 0.92 3.70 5.35
CA CYS A 5 0.43 4.01 4.01
C CYS A 5 -0.61 5.12 4.14
N LEU A 6 -0.47 6.18 3.34
CA LEU A 6 -1.34 7.35 3.35
C LEU A 6 -1.83 7.60 1.92
N ASP A 7 -2.98 8.27 1.80
CA ASP A 7 -3.42 8.79 0.50
C ASP A 7 -2.37 9.76 -0.06
N ASN A 8 -2.22 9.76 -1.39
CA ASN A 8 -1.23 10.60 -2.07
C ASN A 8 -1.65 12.09 -2.09
N ARG A 9 -1.56 12.73 -0.92
CA ARG A 9 -1.73 14.16 -0.70
C ARG A 9 -0.38 14.77 -0.35
N ILE A 10 0.29 15.28 -1.37
CA ILE A 10 1.68 15.77 -1.30
C ILE A 10 1.85 16.79 -0.16
N ASP A 11 0.94 17.75 -0.04
CA ASP A 11 0.94 18.78 1.01
C ASP A 11 0.96 18.18 2.44
N LYS A 12 0.17 17.13 2.67
CA LYS A 12 0.08 16.43 3.95
C LYS A 12 1.31 15.56 4.21
N ILE A 13 1.81 14.88 3.20
CA ILE A 13 2.97 13.99 3.29
C ILE A 13 4.23 14.81 3.61
N GLU A 14 4.43 15.94 2.93
CA GLU A 14 5.54 16.84 3.20
C GLU A 14 5.49 17.40 4.63
N GLN A 15 4.32 17.88 5.07
CA GLN A 15 4.14 18.40 6.43
C GLN A 15 4.47 17.33 7.49
N LEU A 16 3.98 16.10 7.29
CA LEU A 16 4.24 14.99 8.21
C LEU A 16 5.72 14.61 8.23
N THR A 17 6.32 14.47 7.04
CA THR A 17 7.73 14.06 6.89
C THR A 17 8.66 15.10 7.51
N SER A 18 8.40 16.39 7.29
CA SER A 18 9.19 17.47 7.88
C SER A 18 9.16 17.42 9.41
N ALA A 19 7.99 17.24 10.01
CA ALA A 19 7.86 17.19 11.47
C ALA A 19 8.47 15.91 12.07
N ALA A 20 8.32 14.77 11.41
CA ALA A 20 8.75 13.49 11.95
C ALA A 20 10.25 13.20 11.71
N THR A 21 10.89 13.84 10.72
CA THR A 21 12.33 13.68 10.45
C THR A 21 13.22 14.18 11.61
N GLU A 22 12.69 15.06 12.47
CA GLU A 22 13.39 15.52 13.68
C GLU A 22 13.63 14.39 14.70
N LEU A 23 12.76 13.38 14.71
CA LEU A 23 12.76 12.29 15.69
C LEU A 23 13.06 10.92 15.08
N PHE A 24 12.82 10.75 13.79
CA PHE A 24 12.88 9.45 13.11
C PHE A 24 13.62 9.56 11.78
N ASN A 25 14.30 8.47 11.40
CA ASN A 25 14.83 8.33 10.04
C ASN A 25 13.70 7.82 9.12
N ILE A 26 13.21 8.69 8.23
CA ILE A 26 12.05 8.41 7.39
C ILE A 26 12.49 8.06 5.97
N LYS A 27 11.83 7.06 5.39
CA LYS A 27 11.88 6.79 3.95
C LYS A 27 10.46 6.87 3.41
N VAL A 28 10.30 7.60 2.31
CA VAL A 28 9.03 7.70 1.58
C VAL A 28 9.16 6.83 0.35
N GLU A 29 8.22 5.91 0.18
CA GLU A 29 8.08 5.09 -1.02
C GLU A 29 6.91 5.62 -1.84
N GLU A 30 7.17 5.94 -3.11
CA GLU A 30 6.18 6.43 -4.06
C GLU A 30 5.84 5.35 -5.10
N ASN A 31 4.94 5.66 -6.03
CA ASN A 31 4.51 4.75 -7.10
C ASN A 31 3.88 3.45 -6.58
N LEU A 32 2.97 3.61 -5.61
CA LEU A 32 2.21 2.51 -5.04
C LEU A 32 0.78 2.51 -5.56
N GLN A 33 0.21 1.32 -5.76
CA GLN A 33 -1.20 1.12 -6.07
C GLN A 33 -1.85 0.19 -5.05
N LEU A 34 -3.08 0.55 -4.67
CA LEU A 34 -3.93 -0.26 -3.82
C LEU A 34 -5.03 -0.92 -4.65
N LEU A 35 -5.03 -2.25 -4.69
CA LEU A 35 -6.10 -3.03 -5.31
C LEU A 35 -6.97 -3.66 -4.23
N THR A 36 -8.28 -3.40 -4.30
CA THR A 36 -9.27 -4.05 -3.44
C THR A 36 -10.19 -4.94 -4.28
N ILE A 37 -10.15 -6.24 -4.02
CA ILE A 37 -10.97 -7.27 -4.66
C ILE A 37 -12.01 -7.73 -3.63
N ARG A 38 -13.30 -7.57 -3.93
CA ARG A 38 -14.41 -8.11 -3.12
C ARG A 38 -14.97 -9.37 -3.75
N HIS A 39 -15.48 -10.26 -2.92
CA HIS A 39 -15.95 -11.60 -3.28
C HIS A 39 -14.95 -12.32 -4.19
N TYR A 40 -13.68 -12.33 -3.78
CA TYR A 40 -12.62 -12.86 -4.62
C TYR A 40 -12.82 -14.37 -4.87
N THR A 41 -12.38 -14.82 -6.04
CA THR A 41 -12.18 -16.24 -6.35
C THR A 41 -10.70 -16.48 -6.61
N LYS A 42 -10.27 -17.75 -6.64
CA LYS A 42 -8.88 -18.10 -6.95
C LYS A 42 -8.47 -17.55 -8.33
N ASP A 43 -9.34 -17.69 -9.33
CA ASP A 43 -9.07 -17.21 -10.69
C ASP A 43 -8.90 -15.68 -10.75
N ILE A 44 -9.69 -14.93 -9.96
CA ILE A 44 -9.59 -13.46 -9.90
C ILE A 44 -8.28 -13.04 -9.24
N ILE A 45 -7.87 -13.72 -8.17
CA ILE A 45 -6.57 -13.48 -7.52
C ILE A 45 -5.45 -13.68 -8.53
N GLU A 46 -5.42 -14.84 -9.19
CA GLU A 46 -4.37 -15.18 -10.14
C GLU A 46 -4.36 -14.21 -11.32
N LYS A 47 -5.51 -13.76 -11.81
CA LYS A 47 -5.56 -12.78 -12.90
C LYS A 47 -5.07 -11.38 -12.49
N LEU A 48 -5.37 -10.93 -11.27
CA LEU A 48 -5.19 -9.52 -10.88
C LEU A 48 -3.98 -9.25 -10.01
N LEU A 49 -3.44 -10.27 -9.35
CA LEU A 49 -2.31 -10.18 -8.43
C LEU A 49 -1.07 -10.91 -8.91
N ASN A 50 -1.20 -11.84 -9.87
CA ASN A 50 -0.01 -12.48 -10.45
C ASN A 50 0.84 -11.42 -11.16
N GLU A 51 2.17 -11.61 -11.10
CA GLU A 51 3.19 -10.68 -11.61
C GLU A 51 3.32 -9.33 -10.85
N LYS A 52 2.49 -9.06 -9.84
CA LYS A 52 2.62 -7.84 -9.04
C LYS A 52 3.63 -8.00 -7.92
N ASN A 53 4.46 -7.00 -7.72
CA ASN A 53 5.36 -6.92 -6.58
C ASN A 53 4.58 -6.40 -5.35
N ILE A 54 3.94 -7.32 -4.63
CA ILE A 54 3.10 -7.02 -3.48
C ILE A 54 3.96 -6.68 -2.26
N ILE A 55 3.73 -5.50 -1.69
CA ILE A 55 4.35 -5.03 -0.44
C ILE A 55 3.51 -5.47 0.76
N LEU A 56 2.19 -5.33 0.66
CA LEU A 56 1.26 -5.66 1.73
C LEU A 56 0.01 -6.32 1.15
N GLN A 57 -0.37 -7.48 1.68
CA GLN A 57 -1.63 -8.14 1.39
C GLN A 57 -2.44 -8.33 2.67
N GLN A 58 -3.68 -7.86 2.65
CA GLN A 58 -4.66 -8.08 3.69
C GLN A 58 -5.82 -8.87 3.10
N GLN A 59 -6.20 -9.95 3.77
CA GLN A 59 -7.21 -10.87 3.27
C GLN A 59 -8.20 -11.24 4.37
N THR A 60 -9.48 -11.06 4.07
CA THR A 60 -10.60 -11.60 4.84
C THR A 60 -11.22 -12.76 4.06
N GLN A 61 -12.32 -13.36 4.54
CA GLN A 61 -13.00 -14.42 3.79
C GLN A 61 -13.52 -13.98 2.42
N GLN A 62 -13.82 -12.68 2.26
CA GLN A 62 -14.47 -12.18 1.05
C GLN A 62 -13.68 -11.07 0.36
N THR A 63 -12.74 -10.42 1.04
CA THR A 63 -12.03 -9.26 0.48
C THR A 63 -10.54 -9.49 0.53
N ILE A 64 -9.86 -9.17 -0.57
CA ILE A 64 -8.40 -9.00 -0.61
C ILE A 64 -8.10 -7.54 -0.90
N GLN A 65 -7.16 -6.98 -0.15
CA GLN A 65 -6.58 -5.68 -0.39
C GLN A 65 -5.07 -5.85 -0.52
N ALA A 66 -4.52 -5.47 -1.67
CA ALA A 66 -3.10 -5.61 -1.97
C ALA A 66 -2.51 -4.26 -2.35
N LEU A 67 -1.45 -3.87 -1.64
CA LEU A 67 -0.57 -2.75 -1.97
C LEU A 67 0.63 -3.30 -2.75
N TYR A 68 0.91 -2.74 -3.92
CA TYR A 68 2.01 -3.16 -4.78
C TYR A 68 2.68 -1.98 -5.46
N THR A 69 3.94 -2.16 -5.86
CA THR A 69 4.67 -1.17 -6.66
C THR A 69 4.21 -1.19 -8.11
N VAL A 70 4.12 -0.01 -8.72
CA VAL A 70 3.88 0.19 -10.16
C VAL A 70 5.18 0.18 -10.93
#